data_AF-A0A835BS95-F1
#
_entry.id   AF-A0A835BS95-F1
#
_cell.length_a   1.000
_cell.length_b   1.000
_cell.length_c   1.000
_cell.angle_alpha   90.00
_cell.angle_beta   90.00
_cell.angle_gamma   90.00
#
_symmetry.space_group_name_H-M   'P 1'
#
loop_
_entity.id
_entity.type
_entity.pdbx_description
1 polymer ?
#
loop_
_entity_poly.entity_id
_entity_poly.type
_entity_poly.pdbx_seq_one_letter_code
_entity_poly.pdbx_strand_id
1 'polypeptide(L)'
;MARSEIPAAFFSPPTLPEAARPPEWVLMDKLGYIAKRENATTAWGISNFGDLVEVSFCLADPPVISYMCVHLPGNVGHVNSGFGSIPTVVAAAGAFVLLELSLCFGCHGGPYYASFGFGRAGPRLRL
;
A
#
# COMPACT_ATOMS: atom_id res chain seq x y z
N MET A 1 16.44 19.35 -6.67
CA MET A 1 15.83 18.04 -7.02
C MET A 1 14.51 18.32 -7.70
N ALA A 2 14.13 17.56 -8.74
CA ALA A 2 12.79 17.67 -9.31
C ALA A 2 11.79 17.04 -8.33
N ARG A 3 10.68 17.72 -8.05
CA ARG A 3 9.54 17.13 -7.34
C ARG A 3 8.86 16.17 -8.31
N SER A 4 8.92 14.87 -8.05
CA SER A 4 8.27 13.88 -8.91
C SER A 4 6.75 14.03 -8.77
N GLU A 5 6.10 14.51 -9.81
CA GLU A 5 4.64 14.58 -9.84
C GLU A 5 4.08 13.17 -10.08
N ILE A 6 3.27 12.70 -9.14
CA ILE A 6 2.68 11.36 -9.21
C ILE A 6 1.59 11.36 -10.29
N PRO A 7 1.68 10.53 -11.34
CA PRO A 7 0.71 10.56 -12.44
C PRO A 7 -0.71 10.28 -11.95
N ALA A 8 -1.68 11.03 -12.47
CA ALA A 8 -3.10 10.97 -12.04
C ALA A 8 -3.70 9.55 -12.06
N ALA A 9 -3.22 8.67 -12.95
CA ALA A 9 -3.61 7.27 -13.02
C ALA A 9 -3.39 6.49 -11.70
N PHE A 10 -2.36 6.82 -10.91
CA PHE A 10 -2.10 6.15 -9.64
C PHE A 10 -3.15 6.47 -8.56
N PHE A 11 -3.98 7.50 -8.74
CA PHE A 11 -5.13 7.78 -7.87
C PHE A 11 -6.42 7.07 -8.32
N SER A 12 -6.39 6.34 -9.45
CA SER A 12 -7.53 5.65 -10.07
C SER A 12 -7.25 4.15 -10.28
N PRO A 13 -7.18 3.34 -9.20
CA PRO A 13 -6.91 1.90 -9.29
C PRO A 13 -7.97 1.15 -10.11
N PRO A 14 -7.59 0.28 -11.07
CA PRO A 14 -8.53 -0.42 -11.94
C PRO A 14 -9.40 -1.41 -11.17
N THR A 15 -10.62 -1.64 -11.64
CA THR A 15 -11.48 -2.69 -11.07
C THR A 15 -10.97 -4.06 -11.51
N LEU A 16 -10.64 -4.94 -10.56
CA LEU A 16 -10.31 -6.34 -10.81
C LEU A 16 -11.54 -7.24 -10.58
N PRO A 17 -11.63 -8.40 -11.26
CA PRO A 17 -12.53 -9.45 -10.84
C PRO A 17 -12.11 -9.96 -9.46
N GLU A 18 -13.08 -10.19 -8.57
CA GLU A 18 -12.80 -10.73 -7.24
C GLU A 18 -12.49 -12.23 -7.32
N ALA A 19 -11.30 -12.62 -6.85
CA ALA A 19 -10.87 -14.02 -6.84
C ALA A 19 -11.79 -14.84 -5.92
N ALA A 20 -12.42 -15.89 -6.47
CA ALA A 20 -13.42 -16.69 -5.76
C ALA A 20 -12.84 -17.50 -4.56
N ARG A 21 -11.51 -17.56 -4.45
CA ARG A 21 -10.72 -18.13 -3.36
C ARG A 21 -9.40 -17.35 -3.27
N PRO A 22 -8.67 -17.36 -2.13
CA PRO A 22 -7.29 -16.90 -2.11
C PRO A 22 -6.44 -17.77 -3.07
N PRO A 23 -5.78 -17.19 -4.08
CA PRO A 23 -4.94 -17.95 -5.00
C PRO A 23 -3.62 -18.38 -4.32
N GLU A 24 -3.03 -19.48 -4.78
CA GLU A 24 -1.76 -20.00 -4.22
C GLU A 24 -0.57 -19.07 -4.48
N TRP A 25 -0.64 -18.29 -5.57
CA TRP A 25 0.31 -17.25 -5.95
C TRP A 25 -0.40 -16.19 -6.80
N VAL A 26 0.16 -14.98 -6.87
CA VAL A 26 -0.32 -13.90 -7.75
C VAL A 26 0.82 -13.34 -8.58
N LEU A 27 0.50 -12.86 -9.79
CA LEU A 27 1.35 -11.91 -10.49
C LEU A 27 1.06 -10.51 -9.88
N MET A 28 2.07 -9.89 -9.30
CA MET A 28 1.93 -8.64 -8.53
C MET A 28 2.58 -7.47 -9.26
N ASP A 29 1.87 -6.35 -9.41
CA ASP A 29 2.48 -5.10 -9.86
C ASP A 29 3.49 -4.59 -8.82
N LYS A 30 4.63 -4.08 -9.30
CA LYS A 30 5.64 -3.48 -8.43
C LYS A 30 5.17 -2.12 -7.90
N LEU A 31 4.26 -1.43 -8.60
CA LEU A 31 3.77 -0.10 -8.24
C LEU A 31 2.41 -0.17 -7.55
N GLY A 32 2.23 0.66 -6.53
CA GLY A 32 0.99 0.78 -5.76
C GLY A 32 0.20 2.03 -6.13
N TYR A 33 -1.13 1.91 -6.04
CA TYR A 33 -2.06 3.02 -6.20
C TYR A 33 -2.25 3.79 -4.89
N ILE A 34 -2.55 5.08 -4.98
CA ILE A 34 -2.84 5.98 -3.86
C ILE A 34 -4.35 6.24 -3.84
N ALA A 35 -5.10 5.35 -3.19
CA ALA A 35 -6.56 5.40 -3.15
C ALA A 35 -7.09 4.50 -2.03
N LYS A 36 -8.22 4.88 -1.43
CA LYS A 36 -8.91 3.98 -0.50
C LYS A 36 -9.50 2.79 -1.26
N ARG A 37 -9.03 1.59 -0.95
CA ARG A 37 -9.67 0.30 -1.25
C ARG A 37 -9.70 -0.49 0.05
N GLU A 38 -10.87 -1.02 0.41
CA GLU A 38 -11.09 -1.77 1.63
C GLU A 38 -11.57 -3.18 1.23
N ASN A 39 -10.89 -4.23 1.70
CA ASN A 39 -11.17 -5.63 1.39
C ASN A 39 -10.62 -6.58 2.46
N ALA A 40 -10.75 -7.90 2.27
CA ALA A 40 -10.30 -8.92 3.23
C ALA A 40 -8.78 -8.92 3.54
N THR A 41 -7.96 -8.17 2.79
CA THR A 41 -6.52 -8.01 3.02
C THR A 41 -6.14 -6.66 3.65
N THR A 42 -7.10 -5.75 3.88
CA THR A 42 -6.80 -4.43 4.44
C THR A 42 -6.17 -4.54 5.82
N ALA A 43 -4.97 -3.98 5.96
CA ALA A 43 -4.29 -3.80 7.24
C ALA A 43 -3.89 -2.35 7.43
N TRP A 44 -3.93 -1.90 8.68
CA TRP A 44 -3.51 -0.57 9.08
C TRP A 44 -2.28 -0.64 9.99
N GLY A 45 -1.53 0.45 10.02
CA GLY A 45 -0.37 0.65 10.88
C GLY A 45 -0.21 2.14 11.21
N ILE A 46 0.43 2.43 12.34
CA ILE A 46 0.71 3.79 12.79
C ILE A 46 2.20 4.08 12.57
N SER A 47 2.55 5.20 11.94
CA SER A 47 3.94 5.61 11.74
C SER A 47 4.59 6.09 13.04
N ASN A 48 5.91 6.23 13.02
CA ASN A 48 6.68 6.86 14.10
C ASN A 48 6.30 8.35 14.37
N PHE A 49 5.49 8.96 13.51
CA PHE A 49 4.95 10.33 13.64
C PHE A 49 3.44 10.37 13.96
N GLY A 50 2.79 9.20 14.12
CA GLY A 50 1.35 9.11 14.33
C GLY A 50 0.51 9.18 13.04
N ASP A 51 1.12 9.04 11.86
CA ASP A 51 0.42 8.83 10.58
C ASP A 51 -0.37 7.52 10.69
N LEU A 52 -1.67 7.52 10.37
CA LEU A 52 -2.39 6.28 10.09
C LEU A 52 -2.18 5.93 8.61
N VAL A 53 -1.68 4.72 8.36
CA VAL A 53 -1.47 4.17 7.02
C VAL A 53 -2.34 2.93 6.86
N GLU A 54 -3.16 2.90 5.82
CA GLU A 54 -3.91 1.72 5.37
C GLU A 54 -3.23 1.14 4.12
N VAL A 55 -3.06 -0.18 4.08
CA VAL A 55 -2.57 -0.93 2.91
C VAL A 55 -3.52 -2.09 2.62
N SER A 56 -3.90 -2.23 1.35
CA SER A 56 -4.80 -3.28 0.85
C SER A 56 -4.25 -3.86 -0.44
N PHE A 57 -4.33 -5.18 -0.61
CA PHE A 57 -3.97 -5.87 -1.84
C PHE A 57 -5.26 -6.28 -2.58
N CYS A 58 -5.37 -5.86 -3.83
CA CYS A 58 -6.42 -6.32 -4.74
C CYS A 58 -5.87 -7.53 -5.51
N LEU A 59 -6.15 -8.72 -4.99
CA LEU A 59 -5.68 -9.99 -5.53
C LEU A 59 -6.64 -10.52 -6.62
N ALA A 60 -6.07 -11.03 -7.69
CA ALA A 60 -6.78 -11.67 -8.80
C ALA A 60 -6.04 -12.94 -9.25
N ASP A 61 -6.76 -13.90 -9.83
CA ASP A 61 -6.19 -15.13 -10.35
C ASP A 61 -5.25 -14.85 -11.57
N PRO A 62 -4.03 -15.42 -11.59
CA PRO A 62 -3.13 -15.32 -12.75
C PRO A 62 -3.79 -15.83 -14.05
N PRO A 63 -3.55 -15.19 -15.21
CA PRO A 63 -2.48 -14.21 -15.48
C PRO A 63 -2.84 -12.75 -15.17
N VAL A 64 -3.96 -12.46 -14.49
CA VAL A 64 -4.33 -11.08 -14.14
C VAL A 64 -3.34 -10.49 -13.14
N ILE A 65 -2.91 -9.25 -13.38
CA ILE A 65 -1.99 -8.53 -12.49
C ILE A 65 -2.76 -8.01 -11.27
N SER A 66 -2.39 -8.52 -10.10
CA SER A 66 -2.82 -8.01 -8.79
C SER A 66 -2.04 -6.74 -8.44
N TYR A 67 -2.63 -5.84 -7.67
CA TYR A 67 -1.98 -4.59 -7.25
C TYR A 67 -2.19 -4.31 -5.76
N MET A 68 -1.45 -3.34 -5.22
CA MET A 68 -1.71 -2.78 -3.89
C MET A 68 -2.28 -1.36 -3.98
N CYS A 69 -3.14 -1.02 -3.03
CA CYS A 69 -3.51 0.35 -2.71
C CYS A 69 -2.91 0.73 -1.36
N VAL A 70 -2.42 1.97 -1.26
CA VAL A 70 -2.05 2.61 0.00
C VAL A 70 -2.94 3.84 0.19
N HIS A 71 -3.48 4.01 1.39
CA HIS A 71 -4.32 5.14 1.73
C HIS A 71 -3.83 5.78 3.03
N LEU A 72 -3.82 7.12 3.04
CA LEU A 72 -3.69 7.92 4.24
C LEU A 72 -5.07 8.51 4.51
N PRO A 73 -5.86 7.96 5.46
CA PRO A 73 -7.16 8.53 5.84
C PRO A 73 -7.06 9.91 6.52
N GLY A 74 -5.85 10.42 6.75
CA GLY A 74 -5.58 11.66 7.47
C GLY A 74 -5.26 11.39 8.95
N ASN A 75 -4.44 12.25 9.55
CA ASN A 75 -3.93 12.01 10.90
C ASN A 75 -4.72 12.79 11.95
N VAL A 76 -4.80 12.22 13.16
CA VAL A 76 -5.15 12.96 14.39
C VAL A 76 -4.03 13.94 14.79
N GLY A 77 -2.80 13.76 14.30
CA GLY A 77 -1.64 14.60 14.63
C GLY A 77 -1.18 15.62 13.58
N HIS A 78 -1.51 15.45 12.29
CA HIS A 78 -0.98 16.27 11.19
C HIS A 78 -2.02 16.50 10.07
N VAL A 79 -2.24 17.77 9.71
CA VAL A 79 -3.22 18.17 8.68
C VAL A 79 -2.70 17.94 7.26
N ASN A 80 -1.38 18.03 7.06
CA ASN A 80 -0.72 17.92 5.76
C ASN A 80 0.02 16.57 5.65
N SER A 81 -0.76 15.49 5.59
CA SER A 81 -0.29 14.12 5.28
C SER A 81 -0.27 13.91 3.77
N GLY A 82 0.74 13.23 3.22
CA GLY A 82 0.78 12.96 1.77
C GLY A 82 1.92 12.06 1.29
N PHE A 83 1.98 11.86 -0.03
CA PHE A 83 2.98 11.02 -0.69
C PHE A 83 3.99 11.86 -1.47
N GLY A 84 5.28 11.52 -1.37
CA GLY A 84 6.37 12.10 -2.15
C GLY A 84 6.69 11.34 -3.44
N SER A 85 6.27 10.07 -3.56
CA SER A 85 6.38 9.25 -4.76
C SER A 85 5.31 8.15 -4.78
N ILE A 86 5.25 7.40 -5.88
CA ILE A 86 4.43 6.19 -6.01
C ILE A 86 4.90 5.14 -4.97
N PRO A 87 4.00 4.53 -4.17
CA PRO A 87 4.31 3.38 -3.32
C PRO A 87 4.87 2.20 -4.11
N THR A 88 5.87 1.50 -3.59
CA THR A 88 6.59 0.45 -4.36
C THR A 88 6.73 -0.85 -3.57
N VAL A 89 6.51 -2.00 -4.22
CA VAL A 89 6.88 -3.33 -3.71
C VAL A 89 8.38 -3.52 -3.90
N VAL A 90 9.12 -3.69 -2.80
CA VAL A 90 10.57 -3.90 -2.82
C VAL A 90 10.90 -5.38 -2.99
N ALA A 91 10.24 -6.24 -2.21
CA ALA A 91 10.44 -7.69 -2.20
C ALA A 91 9.21 -8.43 -1.65
N ALA A 92 9.08 -9.72 -1.95
CA ALA A 92 8.11 -10.62 -1.33
C ALA A 92 8.79 -11.94 -0.96
N ALA A 93 8.43 -12.53 0.19
CA ALA A 93 8.99 -13.77 0.70
C ALA A 93 7.96 -14.53 1.55
N GLY A 94 7.49 -15.67 1.05
CA GLY A 94 6.44 -16.45 1.69
C GLY A 94 5.17 -15.62 1.90
N ALA A 95 4.71 -15.51 3.15
CA ALA A 95 3.53 -14.72 3.51
C ALA A 95 3.81 -13.21 3.74
N PHE A 96 5.01 -12.70 3.43
CA PHE A 96 5.41 -11.32 3.71
C PHE A 96 5.76 -10.54 2.45
N VAL A 97 5.48 -9.23 2.47
CA VAL A 97 5.83 -8.26 1.42
C VAL A 97 6.51 -7.05 2.08
N LEU A 98 7.65 -6.62 1.53
CA LEU A 98 8.35 -5.40 1.92
C LEU A 98 7.96 -4.27 0.97
N LEU A 99 7.49 -3.16 1.55
CA LEU A 99 6.99 -2.00 0.83
C LEU A 99 7.89 -0.79 1.11
N GLU A 100 8.07 0.06 0.10
CA GLU A 100 8.69 1.38 0.21
C GLU A 100 7.60 2.43 -0.01
N LEU A 101 7.40 3.28 1.00
CA LEU A 101 6.38 4.32 1.04
C LEU A 101 7.07 5.68 1.23
N SER A 102 7.14 6.51 0.19
CA SER A 102 7.60 7.89 0.34
C SER A 102 6.49 8.75 0.94
N LEU A 103 6.51 8.93 2.26
CA LEU A 103 5.46 9.61 3.04
C LEU A 103 5.95 10.96 3.56
N CYS A 104 5.01 11.89 3.75
CA CYS A 104 5.25 13.25 4.23
C CYS A 104 4.23 13.62 5.31
N PHE A 105 4.71 13.78 6.55
CA PHE A 105 3.97 14.21 7.73
C PHE A 105 4.38 15.65 8.10
N GLY A 106 3.71 16.62 7.48
CA GLY A 106 4.01 18.05 7.67
C GLY A 106 5.39 18.44 7.15
N CYS A 107 6.35 18.65 8.05
CA CYS A 107 7.74 18.98 7.72
C CYS A 107 8.69 17.77 7.71
N HIS A 108 8.24 16.59 8.15
CA HIS A 108 9.02 15.35 8.11
C HIS A 108 8.63 14.55 6.87
N GLY A 109 9.60 14.10 6.08
CA GLY A 109 9.32 13.29 4.89
C GLY A 109 10.51 12.47 4.43
N GLY A 110 10.24 11.31 3.84
CA GLY A 110 11.26 10.37 3.39
C GLY A 110 10.67 8.99 3.02
N PRO A 111 11.52 8.03 2.63
CA PRO A 111 11.11 6.65 2.41
C PRO A 111 10.93 5.92 3.75
N TYR A 112 9.76 5.33 3.95
CA TYR A 112 9.44 4.43 5.05
C TYR A 112 9.35 3.01 4.51
N TYR A 113 9.97 2.06 5.22
CA TYR A 113 9.93 0.65 4.85
C TYR A 113 8.92 -0.09 5.70
N ALA A 114 7.83 -0.54 5.08
CA ALA A 114 6.75 -1.22 5.78
C ALA A 114 6.75 -2.72 5.47
N SER A 115 6.62 -3.56 6.50
CA SER A 115 6.40 -5.00 6.33
C SER A 115 4.91 -5.31 6.38
N PHE A 116 4.36 -5.84 5.30
CA PHE A 116 3.02 -6.39 5.24
C PHE A 116 3.07 -7.92 5.37
N GLY A 117 2.11 -8.54 6.06
CA GLY A 117 2.04 -10.00 6.25
C GLY A 117 0.64 -10.60 6.18
N PHE A 118 0.44 -11.60 5.32
CA PHE A 118 -0.81 -12.37 5.11
C PHE A 118 -0.95 -13.51 6.14
N GLY A 119 -0.88 -13.19 7.44
CA GLY A 119 -0.86 -14.20 8.49
C GLY A 119 -2.20 -14.90 8.73
N ARG A 120 -2.17 -16.13 9.29
CA ARG A 120 -3.37 -16.85 9.78
C ARG A 120 -4.21 -16.05 10.80
N ALA A 121 -3.61 -15.05 11.44
CA ALA A 121 -4.24 -14.16 12.41
C ALA A 121 -4.55 -12.78 11.80
N GLY A 122 -5.01 -12.77 10.55
CA GLY A 122 -5.35 -11.60 9.74
C GLY A 122 -4.16 -10.95 9.01
N PRO A 123 -4.43 -10.09 8.02
CA PRO A 123 -3.42 -9.24 7.40
C PRO A 123 -2.86 -8.25 8.42
N ARG A 124 -1.57 -7.92 8.32
CA ARG A 124 -0.89 -7.03 9.28
C ARG A 124 0.11 -6.12 8.58
N LEU A 125 0.11 -4.84 8.93
CA LEU A 125 1.10 -3.85 8.51
C LEU A 125 1.99 -3.48 9.71
N ARG A 126 3.27 -3.21 9.46
CA ARG A 126 4.22 -2.59 10.41
C ARG A 126 5.06 -1.57 9.66
N LEU A 127 5.37 -0.45 10.33
CA LEU A 127 6.15 0.71 9.86
C LEU A 127 7.37 0.93 10.79
#